data_AF-A0A0F8W2U6-F1
#
_entry.id   AF-A0A0F8W2U6-F1
#
_cell.length_a   1.000
_cell.length_b   1.000
_cell.length_c   1.000
_cell.angle_alpha   90.00
_cell.angle_beta   90.00
_cell.angle_gamma   90.00
#
_symmetry.space_group_name_H-M   'P 1'
#
loop_
_entity.id
_entity.type
_entity.pdbx_description
1 polymer ?
#
loop_
_entity_poly.entity_id
_entity_poly.type
_entity_poly.pdbx_seq_one_letter_code
_entity_poly.pdbx_strand_id
1 'polypeptide(L)'
;MSSMRGLVQFIADLRNARARELEEKRVNKELANIRQKFKGGSLNGYQKKKYVCKLLYVYIQGYDVDFGHLEAVNLVSSNKYSEKQIGYLAVTLFLHEEHELLHLVVNSIRKDLLDSNELNNCLALHAVANVGSREMGEALSMDVHRLLIS
;
A
#
# COMPACT_ATOMS: atom_id res chain seq x y z
N MET A 1 11.27 -7.41 13.34
CA MET A 1 9.95 -7.03 12.79
C MET A 1 8.85 -7.60 13.69
N SER A 2 7.99 -6.77 14.29
CA SER A 2 6.88 -7.30 15.10
C SER A 2 5.87 -7.97 14.16
N SER A 3 5.67 -9.28 14.33
CA SER A 3 4.80 -10.09 13.46
C SER A 3 3.36 -9.58 13.51
N MET A 4 2.76 -9.33 12.34
CA MET A 4 1.35 -8.94 12.21
C MET A 4 0.45 -10.15 12.46
N ARG A 5 0.25 -10.55 13.72
CA ARG A 5 -0.53 -11.74 14.11
C ARG A 5 -1.88 -11.84 13.41
N GLY A 6 -2.58 -10.71 13.25
CA GLY A 6 -3.88 -10.69 12.59
C GLY A 6 -3.85 -11.00 11.09
N LEU A 7 -2.74 -10.70 10.39
CA LEU A 7 -2.52 -11.09 9.00
C LEU A 7 -2.18 -12.58 8.92
N VAL A 8 -1.26 -13.05 9.76
CA VAL A 8 -0.85 -14.46 9.83
C VAL A 8 -2.06 -15.37 10.08
N GLN A 9 -2.92 -15.00 11.04
CA GLN A 9 -4.14 -15.76 11.32
C GLN A 9 -5.09 -15.77 10.12
N PHE A 10 -5.27 -14.64 9.45
CA PHE A 10 -6.15 -14.57 8.27
C PHE A 10 -5.65 -15.46 7.13
N ILE A 11 -4.36 -15.44 6.85
CA ILE A 11 -3.74 -16.32 5.83
C ILE A 11 -3.91 -17.79 6.24
N ALA A 12 -3.70 -18.12 7.52
CA ALA A 12 -3.90 -19.48 8.02
C ALA A 12 -5.37 -19.93 7.87
N ASP A 13 -6.33 -19.06 8.19
CA ASP A 13 -7.77 -19.36 8.02
C ASP A 13 -8.10 -19.67 6.56
N LEU A 14 -7.59 -18.88 5.60
CA LEU A 14 -7.82 -19.09 4.18
C LEU A 14 -7.16 -20.39 3.69
N ARG A 15 -5.90 -20.63 4.04
CA ARG A 15 -5.18 -21.87 3.66
C ARG A 15 -5.82 -23.14 4.22
N ASN A 16 -6.54 -23.05 5.34
CA ASN A 16 -7.24 -24.16 5.96
C ASN A 16 -8.68 -24.35 5.42
N ALA A 17 -9.17 -23.45 4.56
CA ALA A 17 -10.46 -23.60 3.94
C ALA A 17 -10.45 -24.80 2.98
N ARG A 18 -11.32 -25.79 3.22
CA ARG A 18 -11.38 -27.02 2.43
C ARG A 18 -12.26 -26.92 1.18
N ALA A 19 -12.85 -25.75 0.93
CA ALA A 19 -13.73 -25.47 -0.19
C ALA A 19 -13.65 -23.99 -0.57
N ARG A 20 -13.78 -23.71 -1.87
CA ARG A 20 -13.75 -22.33 -2.43
C ARG A 20 -14.78 -21.41 -1.78
N GLU A 21 -15.98 -21.92 -1.54
CA GLU A 21 -17.07 -21.18 -0.89
C GLU A 21 -16.74 -20.75 0.55
N LEU A 22 -15.98 -21.56 1.29
CA LEU A 22 -15.53 -21.23 2.65
C LEU A 22 -14.46 -20.15 2.64
N GLU A 23 -13.56 -20.21 1.66
CA GLU A 23 -12.55 -19.18 1.40
C GLU A 23 -13.23 -17.84 1.08
N GLU A 24 -14.16 -17.83 0.12
CA GLU A 24 -14.94 -16.66 -0.27
C GLU A 24 -15.72 -16.06 0.92
N LYS A 25 -16.39 -16.90 1.71
CA LYS A 25 -17.10 -16.46 2.91
C LYS A 25 -16.15 -15.81 3.93
N ARG A 26 -14.94 -16.36 4.09
CA ARG A 26 -13.93 -15.82 5.01
C ARG A 26 -13.34 -14.50 4.52
N VAL A 27 -13.08 -14.38 3.22
CA VAL A 27 -12.64 -13.14 2.55
C VAL A 27 -13.70 -12.06 2.72
N ASN A 28 -14.95 -12.33 2.36
CA ASN A 28 -16.06 -11.37 2.45
C ASN A 28 -16.26 -10.87 3.89
N LYS A 29 -16.16 -11.77 4.88
CA LYS A 29 -16.21 -11.39 6.30
C LYS A 29 -15.06 -10.46 6.70
N GLU A 30 -13.86 -10.70 6.20
CA GLU A 30 -12.69 -9.85 6.50
C GLU A 30 -12.81 -8.49 5.80
N LEU A 31 -13.23 -8.45 4.54
CA LEU A 31 -13.45 -7.20 3.79
C LEU A 31 -14.50 -6.33 4.48
N ALA A 32 -15.63 -6.91 4.90
CA ALA A 32 -16.65 -6.18 5.65
C ALA A 32 -16.11 -5.58 6.97
N ASN A 33 -15.32 -6.35 7.72
CA ASN A 33 -14.66 -5.88 8.93
C ASN A 33 -13.68 -4.74 8.65
N ILE A 34 -12.82 -4.87 7.63
CA ILE A 34 -11.84 -3.83 7.27
C ILE A 34 -12.58 -2.54 6.87
N ARG A 35 -13.63 -2.65 6.05
CA ARG A 35 -14.45 -1.51 5.61
C ARG A 35 -15.07 -0.77 6.80
N GLN A 36 -15.60 -1.50 7.77
CA GLN A 36 -16.14 -0.90 9.00
C GLN A 36 -15.04 -0.19 9.81
N LYS A 37 -13.84 -0.77 9.91
CA LYS A 37 -12.72 -0.18 10.64
C LYS A 37 -12.19 1.10 9.98
N PHE A 38 -12.17 1.16 8.65
CA PHE A 38 -11.77 2.37 7.92
C PHE A 38 -12.78 3.50 8.09
N LYS A 39 -14.09 3.20 8.01
CA LYS A 39 -15.15 4.18 8.28
C LYS A 39 -15.12 4.76 9.70
N GLY A 40 -14.62 4.02 10.68
CA GLY A 40 -14.54 4.46 12.07
C GLY A 40 -13.48 5.53 12.36
N GLY A 41 -12.54 5.81 11.44
CA GLY A 41 -11.59 6.93 11.52
C GLY A 41 -10.47 6.84 12.58
N SER A 42 -10.63 6.07 13.66
CA SER A 42 -9.69 6.03 14.80
C SER A 42 -8.57 4.99 14.69
N LEU A 43 -8.04 4.75 13.48
CA LEU A 43 -6.97 3.77 13.29
C LEU A 43 -5.58 4.38 13.39
N ASN A 44 -4.73 3.77 14.21
CA ASN A 44 -3.31 4.11 14.23
C ASN A 44 -2.56 3.51 13.02
N GLY A 45 -1.32 3.96 12.80
CA GLY A 45 -0.50 3.52 11.65
C GLY A 45 -0.28 2.00 11.59
N TYR A 46 -0.10 1.33 12.73
CA TYR A 46 0.02 -0.13 12.78
C TYR A 46 -1.26 -0.83 12.32
N GLN A 47 -2.43 -0.35 12.76
CA GLN A 47 -3.73 -0.91 12.36
C GLN A 47 -4.00 -0.69 10.88
N LYS A 48 -3.76 0.52 10.36
CA LYS A 48 -3.87 0.84 8.92
C LYS A 48 -2.98 -0.09 8.10
N LYS A 49 -1.69 -0.16 8.44
CA LYS A 49 -0.71 -1.06 7.82
C LYS A 49 -1.22 -2.50 7.79
N LYS A 50 -1.66 -3.04 8.93
CA LYS A 50 -2.16 -4.42 9.04
C LYS A 50 -3.35 -4.67 8.11
N TYR A 51 -4.30 -3.75 8.04
CA TYR A 51 -5.49 -3.92 7.20
C TYR A 51 -5.17 -3.75 5.71
N VAL A 52 -4.33 -2.78 5.34
CA VAL A 52 -3.84 -2.65 3.95
C VAL A 52 -3.08 -3.91 3.51
N CYS A 53 -2.26 -4.52 4.38
CA CYS A 53 -1.63 -5.81 4.07
C CYS A 53 -2.63 -6.94 3.82
N LYS A 54 -3.77 -6.96 4.55
CA LYS A 54 -4.81 -7.96 4.30
C LYS A 54 -5.49 -7.73 2.96
N LEU A 55 -5.77 -6.47 2.60
CA LEU A 55 -6.32 -6.11 1.30
C LEU A 55 -5.37 -6.51 0.16
N LEU A 56 -4.08 -6.22 0.30
CA LEU A 56 -3.04 -6.66 -0.63
C LEU A 56 -3.06 -8.18 -0.82
N TYR A 57 -3.13 -8.94 0.28
CA TYR A 57 -3.21 -10.39 0.19
C TYR A 57 -4.46 -10.86 -0.55
N VAL A 58 -5.63 -10.29 -0.24
CA VAL A 58 -6.90 -10.61 -0.93
C VAL A 58 -6.79 -10.33 -2.43
N TYR A 59 -6.24 -9.17 -2.80
CA TYR A 59 -5.99 -8.81 -4.19
C TYR A 59 -5.06 -9.80 -4.91
N ILE A 60 -3.95 -10.19 -4.28
CA ILE A 60 -3.00 -11.17 -4.85
C ILE A 60 -3.65 -12.56 -5.03
N GLN A 61 -4.66 -12.92 -4.24
CA GLN A 61 -5.44 -14.15 -4.42
C GLN A 61 -6.47 -14.04 -5.58
N GLY A 62 -6.56 -12.89 -6.25
CA GLY A 62 -7.44 -12.66 -7.39
C GLY A 62 -8.86 -12.20 -7.02
N TYR A 63 -9.06 -11.71 -5.79
CA TYR A 63 -10.32 -11.11 -5.37
C TYR A 63 -10.32 -9.61 -5.61
N ASP A 64 -11.47 -9.08 -6.01
CA ASP A 64 -11.64 -7.64 -6.21
C ASP A 64 -11.56 -6.86 -4.89
N VAL A 65 -10.79 -5.77 -4.91
CA VAL A 65 -10.65 -4.83 -3.80
C VAL A 65 -10.95 -3.43 -4.33
N ASP A 66 -12.09 -2.88 -3.95
CA ASP A 66 -12.61 -1.58 -4.42
C ASP A 66 -12.41 -0.44 -3.41
N PHE A 67 -11.66 -0.67 -2.33
CA PHE A 67 -11.50 0.28 -1.23
C PHE A 67 -10.16 0.11 -0.51
N GLY A 68 -9.81 1.08 0.35
CA GLY A 68 -8.55 1.08 1.08
C GLY A 68 -7.42 1.84 0.39
N HIS A 69 -7.67 2.38 -0.81
CA HIS A 69 -6.72 3.19 -1.58
C HIS A 69 -6.26 4.43 -0.80
N LEU A 70 -7.18 5.15 -0.16
CA LEU A 70 -6.84 6.34 0.62
C LEU A 70 -6.02 5.98 1.88
N GLU A 71 -6.30 4.85 2.52
CA GLU A 71 -5.48 4.34 3.62
C GLU A 71 -4.07 3.95 3.17
N ALA A 72 -3.92 3.41 1.96
CA ALA A 72 -2.61 3.15 1.36
C ALA A 72 -1.83 4.46 1.09
N VAL A 73 -2.48 5.46 0.48
CA VAL A 73 -1.90 6.80 0.27
C VAL A 73 -1.44 7.42 1.60
N ASN A 74 -2.26 7.33 2.65
CA ASN A 74 -1.90 7.83 3.97
C ASN A 74 -0.66 7.15 4.57
N LEU A 75 -0.44 5.85 4.27
CA LEU A 75 0.73 5.12 4.75
C LEU A 75 2.02 5.58 4.05
N VAL A 76 1.97 5.98 2.78
CA VAL A 76 3.12 6.54 2.05
C VAL A 76 3.69 7.75 2.79
N SER A 77 2.83 8.61 3.34
CA SER A 77 3.23 9.81 4.07
C SER A 77 3.70 9.54 5.51
N SER A 78 3.73 8.29 5.97
CA SER A 78 4.17 7.94 7.32
C SER A 78 5.69 8.13 7.49
N ASN A 79 6.10 8.59 8.67
CA ASN A 79 7.52 8.66 9.05
C ASN A 79 8.10 7.29 9.46
N LYS A 80 7.27 6.25 9.60
CA LYS A 80 7.73 4.90 9.94
C LYS A 80 7.96 4.09 8.67
N TYR A 81 9.20 3.65 8.46
CA TYR A 81 9.58 2.84 7.28
C TYR A 81 8.62 1.67 7.03
N SER A 82 8.27 0.89 8.06
CA SER A 82 7.38 -0.27 7.87
C SER A 82 5.96 0.09 7.43
N GLU A 83 5.49 1.30 7.73
CA GLU A 83 4.18 1.80 7.28
C GLU A 83 4.31 2.31 5.84
N LYS A 84 5.32 3.14 5.57
CA LYS A 84 5.67 3.67 4.25
C LYS A 84 5.87 2.55 3.21
N GLN A 85 6.63 1.50 3.55
CA GLN A 85 6.85 0.33 2.70
C GLN A 85 5.55 -0.33 2.23
N ILE A 86 4.58 -0.50 3.15
CA ILE A 86 3.28 -1.08 2.80
C ILE A 86 2.43 -0.12 2.00
N GLY A 87 2.49 1.18 2.29
CA GLY A 87 1.84 2.21 1.48
C GLY A 87 2.33 2.19 0.03
N TYR A 88 3.64 2.18 -0.18
CA TYR A 88 4.24 2.12 -1.52
C TYR A 88 3.91 0.84 -2.28
N LEU A 89 3.96 -0.31 -1.61
CA LEU A 89 3.55 -1.58 -2.21
C LEU A 89 2.09 -1.55 -2.64
N ALA A 90 1.20 -1.03 -1.79
CA ALA A 90 -0.22 -0.90 -2.09
C ALA A 90 -0.50 0.09 -3.22
N VAL A 91 0.19 1.23 -3.25
CA VAL A 91 0.09 2.18 -4.37
C VAL A 91 0.51 1.53 -5.68
N THR A 92 1.62 0.80 -5.69
CA THR A 92 2.15 0.14 -6.90
C THR A 92 1.22 -0.96 -7.42
N LEU A 93 0.47 -1.63 -6.54
CA LEU A 93 -0.43 -2.72 -6.92
C LEU A 93 -1.87 -2.26 -7.20
N PHE A 94 -2.37 -1.25 -6.49
CA PHE A 94 -3.76 -0.81 -6.63
C PHE A 94 -3.95 0.39 -7.56
N LEU A 95 -2.98 1.31 -7.62
CA LEU A 95 -3.12 2.55 -8.39
C LEU A 95 -2.46 2.38 -9.76
N HIS A 96 -3.26 2.07 -10.77
CA HIS A 96 -2.84 2.14 -12.17
C HIS A 96 -2.52 3.59 -12.57
N GLU A 97 -1.82 3.79 -13.69
CA GLU A 97 -1.25 5.08 -14.13
C GLU A 97 -2.26 6.24 -14.30
N GLU A 98 -3.54 5.92 -14.45
CA GLU A 98 -4.65 6.88 -14.60
C GLU A 98 -5.52 7.00 -13.34
N HIS A 99 -5.15 6.35 -12.23
CA HIS A 99 -5.98 6.35 -11.03
C HIS A 99 -6.00 7.75 -10.42
N GLU A 100 -7.22 8.25 -10.12
CA GLU A 100 -7.46 9.61 -9.62
C GLU A 100 -6.68 9.98 -8.35
N LEU A 101 -6.18 9.01 -7.57
CA LEU A 101 -5.48 9.26 -6.32
C LEU A 101 -3.96 9.35 -6.49
N LEU A 102 -3.41 9.10 -7.69
CA LEU A 102 -1.98 9.15 -7.92
C LEU A 102 -1.38 10.54 -7.63
N HIS A 103 -2.09 11.61 -7.98
CA HIS A 103 -1.63 12.98 -7.68
C HIS A 103 -1.36 13.21 -6.18
N LEU A 104 -2.07 12.50 -5.29
CA LEU A 104 -1.90 12.63 -3.84
C LEU A 104 -0.56 12.08 -3.34
N VAL A 105 0.05 11.13 -4.06
CA VAL A 105 1.31 10.52 -3.65
C VAL A 105 2.53 11.21 -4.25
N VAL A 106 2.38 12.01 -5.31
CA VAL A 106 3.49 12.67 -6.02
C VAL A 106 4.34 13.52 -5.06
N ASN A 107 3.70 14.32 -4.21
CA ASN A 107 4.43 15.15 -3.25
C ASN A 107 5.16 14.33 -2.18
N SER A 108 4.59 13.21 -1.75
CA SER A 108 5.22 12.30 -0.80
C SER A 108 6.40 11.56 -1.43
N ILE A 109 6.28 11.15 -2.70
CA ILE A 109 7.37 10.57 -3.48
C ILE A 109 8.51 11.57 -3.62
N ARG A 110 8.21 12.82 -4.03
CA ARG A 110 9.24 13.87 -4.11
C ARG A 110 9.95 14.03 -2.78
N LYS A 111 9.21 14.19 -1.68
CA LYS A 111 9.79 14.33 -0.34
C LYS A 111 10.73 13.16 -0.01
N ASP A 112 10.32 11.93 -0.32
CA ASP A 112 11.13 10.74 -0.07
C ASP A 112 12.34 10.63 -1.01
N LEU A 113 12.32 11.19 -2.23
CA LEU A 113 13.51 11.32 -3.10
C LEU A 113 14.50 12.39 -2.62
N LEU A 114 14.00 13.39 -1.89
CA LEU A 114 14.81 14.46 -1.29
C LEU A 114 15.33 14.09 0.12
N ASP A 115 14.86 13.00 0.71
CA ASP A 115 15.28 12.54 2.03
C ASP A 115 16.74 12.08 2.00
N SER A 116 17.47 12.26 3.10
CA SER A 116 18.83 11.73 3.25
C SER A 116 18.84 10.22 3.56
N ASN A 117 17.67 9.64 3.86
CA ASN A 117 17.53 8.22 4.09
C ASN A 117 17.39 7.44 2.76
N GLU A 118 18.44 6.73 2.39
CA GLU A 118 18.50 5.89 1.19
C GLU A 118 17.37 4.86 1.10
N LEU A 119 16.87 4.34 2.22
CA LEU A 119 15.74 3.40 2.20
C LEU A 119 14.44 4.06 1.74
N ASN A 120 14.23 5.33 2.10
CA ASN A 120 13.08 6.09 1.62
C ASN A 120 13.26 6.46 0.14
N ASN A 121 14.47 6.84 -0.28
CA ASN A 121 14.77 7.09 -1.68
C ASN A 121 14.47 5.84 -2.54
N CYS A 122 14.93 4.66 -2.11
CA CYS A 122 14.69 3.39 -2.81
C CYS A 122 13.19 3.06 -2.95
N LEU A 123 12.39 3.28 -1.91
CA LEU A 123 10.94 3.06 -1.98
C LEU A 123 10.29 3.99 -3.01
N ALA A 124 10.68 5.27 -3.00
CA ALA A 124 10.17 6.26 -3.94
C ALA A 124 10.59 5.95 -5.38
N LEU A 125 11.86 5.62 -5.62
CA LEU A 125 12.38 5.25 -6.94
C LEU A 125 11.68 4.00 -7.49
N HIS A 126 11.47 2.97 -6.66
CA HIS A 126 10.70 1.78 -7.07
C HIS A 126 9.26 2.13 -7.44
N ALA A 127 8.59 3.02 -6.70
CA ALA A 127 7.23 3.43 -7.04
C ALA A 127 7.18 4.18 -8.38
N VAL A 128 8.11 5.11 -8.61
CA VAL A 128 8.21 5.83 -9.90
C VAL A 128 8.44 4.85 -11.06
N ALA A 129 9.35 3.89 -10.88
CA ALA A 129 9.69 2.93 -11.92
C ALA A 129 8.55 1.95 -12.24
N ASN A 130 7.75 1.54 -11.24
CA ASN A 130 6.68 0.55 -11.44
C ASN A 130 5.33 1.18 -11.85
N VAL A 131 5.01 2.39 -11.37
CA VAL A 131 3.76 3.08 -11.74
C VAL A 131 3.91 3.82 -13.07
N GLY A 132 5.03 4.53 -13.26
CA GLY A 132 5.39 5.13 -14.54
C GLY A 132 4.40 6.19 -15.08
N SER A 133 3.56 6.81 -14.25
CA SER A 133 2.56 7.75 -14.75
C SER A 133 3.20 9.01 -15.34
N ARG A 134 2.54 9.60 -16.34
CA ARG A 134 3.00 10.85 -16.98
C ARG A 134 3.21 11.97 -15.96
N GLU A 135 2.29 12.10 -15.02
CA GLU A 135 2.38 13.09 -13.94
C GLU A 135 3.63 12.89 -13.08
N MET A 136 3.95 11.65 -12.70
CA MET A 136 5.19 11.35 -11.97
C MET A 136 6.44 11.70 -12.79
N GLY A 137 6.44 11.38 -14.09
CA GLY A 137 7.55 11.71 -14.99
C GLY A 137 7.80 13.22 -15.10
N GLU A 138 6.74 13.99 -15.31
CA GLU A 138 6.81 15.45 -15.39
C GLU A 138 7.23 16.07 -14.05
N ALA A 139 6.73 15.54 -12.92
CA ALA A 139 6.97 16.12 -11.61
C ALA A 139 8.30 15.72 -10.95
N LEU A 140 8.84 14.53 -11.26
CA LEU A 140 9.91 13.91 -10.47
C LEU A 140 11.20 13.62 -11.27
N SER A 141 11.18 13.77 -12.59
CA SER A 141 12.33 13.43 -13.45
C SER A 141 13.64 14.10 -13.02
N MET A 142 13.59 15.38 -12.65
CA MET A 142 14.76 16.12 -12.17
C MET A 142 15.32 15.58 -10.85
N ASP A 143 14.44 15.20 -9.92
CA ASP A 143 14.83 14.64 -8.62
C ASP A 143 15.48 13.26 -8.79
N VAL A 144 14.93 12.44 -9.69
CA VAL A 144 15.51 11.13 -10.05
C VAL A 144 16.88 11.31 -10.73
N HIS A 145 17.00 12.23 -11.68
CA HIS A 145 18.28 12.49 -12.36
C HIS A 145 19.36 12.94 -11.37
N ARG A 146 19.01 13.80 -10.40
CA ARG A 146 19.95 14.24 -9.36
C ARG A 146 20.52 13.07 -8.56
N LEU A 147 19.69 12.10 -8.17
CA LEU A 147 20.12 10.92 -7.41
C LEU A 147 21.04 9.99 -8.20
N LEU A 148 21.04 10.03 -9.54
CA LEU A 148 21.93 9.23 -10.38
C LEU A 148 23.35 9.79 -10.43
N ILE A 149 23.49 11.12 -10.29
CA ILE A 149 24.77 11.83 -10.46
C ILE A 149 25.42 12.23 -9.14
N SER A 150 24.72 12.07 -8.00
CA SER A 150 25.22 12.31 -6.64
C SER A 150 25.88 11.08 -6.05
#